data_AF-A0A521M0R2-F1
#
_entry.id   AF-A0A521M0R2-F1
#
_cell.length_a   1.000
_cell.length_b   1.000
_cell.length_c   1.000
_cell.angle_alpha   90.00
_cell.angle_beta   90.00
_cell.angle_gamma   90.00
#
_symmetry.space_group_name_H-M   'P 1'
#
loop_
_entity.id
_entity.type
_entity.pdbx_description
1 polymer ?
#
loop_
_entity_poly.entity_id
_entity_poly.type
_entity_poly.pdbx_seq_one_letter_code
_entity_poly.pdbx_strand_id
1 'polypeptide(L)'
;MVASAANAPAGRGRQFRGLLLRISSALVLGPMLLAAVWFGFPWIDLVAAVAAPLMVWEWTRLTRGRSIVRISAYVYALAALVALLWLRHQPALGRETVIWIVACTWATDIGAYFVGASAGGAKLAPRISPSKTWSGLIGGMAWAAVTSAALGFAFGLGSTFSLAVIGAGLAVVGQVGDLAESAVKRGAGVKDSGNLIPGHGGLLDRVDGLVAILVVVALVRLTVDGAWPWN
;
A
#
# COMPACT_ATOMS: atom_id res chain seq x y z
N MET A 1 30.60 11.31 29.91
CA MET A 1 29.38 11.31 29.06
C MET A 1 29.82 11.50 27.62
N VAL A 2 29.97 10.42 26.86
CA VAL A 2 30.34 10.49 25.44
C VAL A 2 29.05 10.66 24.65
N ALA A 3 28.86 11.85 24.07
CA ALA A 3 27.78 12.08 23.12
C ALA A 3 27.95 11.15 21.91
N SER A 4 26.99 10.26 21.70
CA SER A 4 26.94 9.37 20.54
C SER A 4 26.85 10.20 19.26
N ALA A 5 27.83 10.06 18.37
CA ALA A 5 27.96 10.74 17.08
C ALA A 5 26.90 10.31 16.03
N ALA A 6 25.76 9.75 16.45
CA ALA A 6 24.75 9.19 15.58
C ALA A 6 23.76 10.21 14.98
N ASN A 7 23.81 11.48 15.39
CA ASN A 7 22.87 12.52 14.94
C ASN A 7 23.55 13.75 14.30
N ALA A 8 24.56 13.54 13.46
CA ALA A 8 25.00 14.61 12.56
C ALA A 8 23.92 14.84 11.48
N PRO A 9 23.42 16.09 11.27
CA PRO A 9 22.44 16.35 10.23
C PRO A 9 23.02 15.96 8.87
N ALA A 10 22.31 15.08 8.15
CA ALA A 10 22.74 14.61 6.84
C ALA A 10 23.01 15.81 5.91
N GLY A 11 24.21 15.90 5.34
CA GLY A 11 24.59 16.99 4.45
C GLY A 11 23.57 17.16 3.32
N ARG A 12 23.22 18.40 2.98
CA ARG A 12 22.18 18.78 2.00
C ARG A 12 22.26 17.99 0.69
N GLY A 13 23.47 17.71 0.20
CA GLY A 13 23.69 16.88 -1.00
C GLY A 13 23.31 15.40 -0.86
N ARG A 14 23.43 14.82 0.34
CA ARG A 14 23.02 13.44 0.64
C ARG A 14 21.50 13.31 0.73
N GLN A 15 20.83 14.32 1.29
CA GLN A 15 19.36 14.41 1.32
C GLN A 15 18.78 14.55 -0.10
N PHE A 16 19.35 15.42 -0.93
CA PHE A 16 18.91 15.61 -2.31
C PHE A 16 19.10 14.35 -3.16
N ARG A 17 20.26 13.69 -3.07
CA ARG A 17 20.49 12.39 -3.73
C ARG A 17 19.48 11.33 -3.28
N GLY A 18 19.17 11.27 -1.99
CA GLY A 18 18.14 10.36 -1.46
C GLY A 18 16.75 10.65 -2.02
N LEU A 19 16.37 11.92 -2.13
CA LEU A 19 15.10 12.34 -2.73
C LEU A 19 15.04 12.00 -4.22
N LEU A 20 16.10 12.28 -4.97
CA LEU A 20 16.17 11.96 -6.40
C LEU A 20 16.05 10.46 -6.65
N LEU A 21 16.79 9.64 -5.89
CA LEU A 21 16.72 8.18 -5.98
C LEU A 21 15.29 7.68 -5.76
N ARG A 22 14.58 8.27 -4.79
CA ARG A 22 13.19 7.94 -4.51
C ARG A 22 12.27 8.28 -5.68
N ILE A 23 12.37 9.50 -6.20
CA ILE A 23 11.53 9.94 -7.32
C ILE A 23 11.81 9.06 -8.54
N SER A 24 13.08 8.78 -8.84
CA SER A 24 13.45 7.92 -9.98
C SER A 24 12.92 6.50 -9.85
N SER A 25 13.01 5.88 -8.67
CA SER A 25 12.49 4.53 -8.49
C SER A 25 10.97 4.47 -8.62
N ALA A 26 10.26 5.48 -8.11
CA ALA A 26 8.81 5.57 -8.24
C ALA A 26 8.35 5.78 -9.70
N LEU A 27 9.05 6.65 -10.44
CA LEU A 27 8.78 6.92 -11.85
C LEU A 27 9.05 5.72 -12.77
N VAL A 28 9.87 4.76 -12.34
CA VAL A 28 10.09 3.51 -13.08
C VAL A 28 9.09 2.44 -12.66
N LEU A 29 8.99 2.19 -11.35
CA LEU A 29 8.18 1.08 -10.83
C LEU A 29 6.67 1.30 -10.99
N GLY A 30 6.19 2.54 -10.83
CA GLY A 30 4.77 2.87 -10.95
C GLY A 30 4.21 2.60 -12.36
N PRO A 31 4.77 3.21 -13.41
CA PRO A 31 4.36 2.94 -14.79
C PRO A 31 4.57 1.49 -15.21
N MET A 32 5.64 0.84 -14.75
CA MET A 32 5.88 -0.58 -15.01
C MET A 32 4.77 -1.46 -14.42
N LEU A 33 4.35 -1.19 -13.18
CA LEU A 33 3.23 -1.89 -12.54
C LEU A 33 1.92 -1.65 -13.31
N LEU A 34 1.62 -0.40 -13.66
CA LEU A 34 0.41 -0.08 -14.42
C LEU A 34 0.41 -0.74 -15.81
N ALA A 35 1.56 -0.77 -16.49
CA ALA A 35 1.71 -1.48 -17.76
C ALA A 35 1.50 -2.99 -17.59
N ALA A 36 2.06 -3.60 -16.55
CA ALA A 36 1.85 -5.01 -16.26
C ALA A 36 0.36 -5.33 -16.02
N VAL A 37 -0.34 -4.48 -15.26
CA VAL A 37 -1.79 -4.61 -15.05
C VAL A 37 -2.56 -4.42 -16.37
N TRP A 38 -2.16 -3.44 -17.19
CA TRP A 38 -2.81 -3.10 -18.45
C TRP A 38 -2.72 -4.24 -19.47
N PHE A 39 -1.52 -4.76 -19.71
CA PHE A 39 -1.29 -5.84 -20.67
C PHE A 39 -1.72 -7.21 -20.14
N GLY A 40 -1.85 -7.40 -18.82
CA GLY A 40 -2.35 -8.64 -18.24
C GLY A 40 -1.37 -9.79 -18.35
N PHE A 41 -1.89 -11.01 -18.58
CA PHE A 41 -1.06 -12.21 -18.69
C PHE A 41 -0.05 -12.07 -19.85
N PRO A 42 1.24 -12.41 -19.65
CA PRO A 42 1.85 -12.97 -18.43
C PRO A 42 2.46 -11.92 -17.48
N TRP A 43 2.39 -10.64 -17.80
CA TRP A 43 3.18 -9.59 -17.15
C TRP A 43 2.85 -9.39 -15.67
N ILE A 44 1.57 -9.29 -15.34
CA ILE A 44 1.13 -9.12 -13.94
C ILE A 44 1.42 -10.38 -13.10
N ASP A 45 1.27 -11.56 -13.71
CA ASP A 45 1.58 -12.85 -13.10
C ASP A 45 3.07 -12.97 -12.78
N LEU A 46 3.95 -12.53 -13.69
CA LEU A 46 5.39 -12.48 -13.47
C LEU A 46 5.77 -11.50 -12.36
N VAL A 47 5.18 -10.31 -12.34
CA VAL A 47 5.38 -9.33 -11.24
C VAL A 47 4.97 -9.94 -9.91
N ALA A 48 3.80 -10.59 -9.85
CA ALA A 48 3.29 -11.23 -8.65
C ALA A 48 4.16 -12.44 -8.21
N ALA A 49 4.62 -13.25 -9.16
CA ALA A 49 5.50 -14.39 -8.93
C ALA A 49 6.88 -13.99 -8.39
N VAL A 50 7.36 -12.79 -8.70
CA VAL A 50 8.60 -12.24 -8.14
C VAL A 50 8.34 -11.52 -6.82
N ALA A 51 7.29 -10.70 -6.73
CA ALA A 51 7.00 -9.89 -5.55
C ALA A 51 6.65 -10.75 -4.33
N ALA A 52 5.84 -11.79 -4.48
CA ALA A 52 5.37 -12.59 -3.35
C ALA A 52 6.51 -13.32 -2.61
N PRO A 53 7.45 -14.04 -3.28
CA PRO A 53 8.61 -14.61 -2.61
C PRO A 53 9.49 -13.57 -1.91
N LEU A 54 9.67 -12.39 -2.50
CA LEU A 54 10.45 -11.31 -1.89
C LEU A 54 9.78 -10.77 -0.62
N MET A 55 8.47 -10.53 -0.66
CA MET A 55 7.69 -10.12 0.52
C MET A 55 7.78 -11.15 1.63
N VAL A 56 7.60 -12.44 1.28
CA VAL A 56 7.71 -13.55 2.22
C VAL A 56 9.12 -13.62 2.84
N TRP A 57 10.15 -13.44 2.02
CA TRP A 57 11.54 -13.43 2.48
C TRP A 57 11.85 -12.24 3.41
N GLU A 58 11.36 -11.03 3.11
CA GLU A 58 11.53 -9.88 4.00
C GLU A 58 10.80 -10.11 5.33
N TRP A 59 9.55 -10.60 5.28
CA TRP A 59 8.76 -10.79 6.49
C TRP A 59 9.34 -11.88 7.40
N THR A 60 9.81 -12.99 6.81
CA THR A 60 10.45 -14.07 7.57
C THR A 60 11.75 -13.63 8.23
N ARG A 61 12.49 -12.69 7.62
CA ARG A 61 13.66 -12.06 8.24
C ARG A 61 13.27 -11.18 9.42
N LEU A 62 12.20 -10.41 9.31
CA LEU A 62 11.69 -9.55 10.39
C LEU A 62 11.16 -10.33 11.58
N THR A 63 10.59 -11.51 11.34
CA THR A 63 9.90 -12.31 12.36
C THR A 63 10.74 -13.46 12.92
N ARG A 64 12.07 -13.42 12.76
CA ARG A 64 12.98 -14.44 13.32
C ARG A 64 12.73 -14.64 14.81
N GLY A 65 12.38 -15.88 15.20
CA GLY A 65 12.09 -16.26 16.59
C GLY A 65 10.63 -16.12 17.03
N ARG A 66 9.70 -15.69 16.16
CA ARG A 66 8.26 -15.55 16.47
C ARG A 66 7.37 -16.35 15.52
N SER A 67 7.20 -17.63 15.80
CA SER A 67 6.52 -18.59 14.91
C SER A 67 5.10 -18.18 14.51
N ILE A 68 4.29 -17.63 15.42
CA ILE A 68 2.91 -17.21 15.13
C ILE A 68 2.88 -16.04 14.13
N VAL A 69 3.70 -15.01 14.37
CA VAL A 69 3.78 -13.80 13.51
C VAL A 69 4.37 -14.14 12.13
N ARG A 70 5.19 -15.20 12.06
CA ARG A 70 5.70 -15.74 10.81
C ARG A 70 4.62 -16.49 10.01
N ILE A 71 3.74 -17.24 10.68
CA ILE A 71 2.61 -17.90 10.00
C ILE A 71 1.64 -16.86 9.45
N SER A 72 1.29 -15.83 10.24
CA SER A 72 0.42 -14.76 9.76
C SER A 72 1.01 -14.05 8.54
N ALA A 73 2.34 -13.94 8.45
CA ALA A 73 3.04 -13.44 7.27
C ALA A 73 2.72 -14.22 5.99
N TYR A 74 2.90 -15.54 6.06
CA TYR A 74 2.71 -16.41 4.92
C TYR A 74 1.25 -16.39 4.48
N VAL A 75 0.34 -16.45 5.44
CA VAL A 75 -1.11 -16.35 5.17
C VAL A 75 -1.43 -15.01 4.51
N TYR A 76 -0.91 -13.91 5.03
CA TYR A 76 -1.21 -12.57 4.52
C TYR A 76 -0.63 -12.31 3.12
N ALA A 77 0.63 -12.67 2.90
CA ALA A 77 1.28 -12.54 1.59
C ALA A 77 0.62 -13.46 0.54
N LEU A 78 0.29 -14.70 0.92
CA LEU A 78 -0.41 -15.63 0.03
C LEU A 78 -1.83 -15.15 -0.27
N ALA A 79 -2.56 -14.65 0.73
CA ALA A 79 -3.90 -14.12 0.54
C ALA A 79 -3.89 -12.94 -0.44
N ALA A 80 -2.92 -12.02 -0.34
CA ALA A 80 -2.82 -10.90 -1.27
C ALA A 80 -2.39 -11.33 -2.68
N LEU A 81 -1.49 -12.31 -2.80
CA LEU A 81 -1.13 -12.89 -4.10
C LEU A 81 -2.36 -13.50 -4.78
N VAL A 82 -3.09 -14.36 -4.05
CA VAL A 82 -4.30 -15.00 -4.55
C VAL A 82 -5.35 -13.94 -4.90
N ALA A 83 -5.57 -12.95 -4.02
CA ALA A 83 -6.51 -11.87 -4.27
C ALA A 83 -6.16 -11.06 -5.53
N LEU A 84 -4.90 -10.68 -5.71
CA LEU A 84 -4.44 -9.94 -6.89
C LEU A 84 -4.70 -10.73 -8.18
N LEU A 85 -4.25 -11.98 -8.23
CA LEU A 85 -4.40 -12.81 -9.43
C LEU A 85 -5.86 -13.11 -9.70
N TRP A 86 -6.63 -13.47 -8.67
CA TRP A 86 -8.05 -13.77 -8.80
C TRP A 86 -8.85 -12.55 -9.27
N LEU A 87 -8.62 -11.36 -8.71
CA LEU A 87 -9.27 -10.12 -9.14
C LEU A 87 -8.88 -9.76 -10.58
N ARG A 88 -7.61 -9.91 -10.93
CA ARG A 88 -7.11 -9.55 -12.26
C ARG A 88 -7.63 -10.48 -13.36
N HIS A 89 -7.79 -11.76 -13.07
CA HIS A 89 -8.28 -12.79 -14.00
C HIS A 89 -9.80 -12.90 -14.04
N GLN A 90 -10.53 -11.98 -13.40
CA GLN A 90 -11.98 -11.88 -13.59
C GLN A 90 -12.30 -11.55 -15.06
N PRO A 91 -13.24 -12.27 -15.70
CA PRO A 91 -13.57 -12.08 -17.11
C PRO A 91 -14.18 -10.70 -17.37
N ALA A 92 -14.88 -10.14 -16.39
CA ALA A 92 -15.41 -8.79 -16.43
C ALA A 92 -14.70 -7.90 -15.42
N LEU A 93 -14.22 -6.75 -15.91
CA LEU A 93 -13.73 -5.61 -15.11
C LEU A 93 -12.51 -5.92 -14.22
N GLY A 94 -11.81 -7.04 -14.45
CA GLY A 94 -10.66 -7.43 -13.62
C GLY A 94 -9.49 -6.45 -13.70
N ARG A 95 -9.22 -5.90 -14.88
CA ARG A 95 -8.18 -4.89 -15.09
C ARG A 95 -8.54 -3.58 -14.40
N GLU A 96 -9.76 -3.11 -14.62
CA GLU A 96 -10.32 -1.87 -14.10
C GLU A 96 -10.31 -1.89 -12.57
N THR A 97 -10.71 -3.01 -11.94
CA THR A 97 -10.66 -3.19 -10.49
C THR A 97 -9.24 -3.08 -9.94
N VAL A 98 -8.23 -3.71 -10.57
CA VAL A 98 -6.85 -3.66 -10.07
C VAL A 98 -6.25 -2.25 -10.24
N ILE A 99 -6.48 -1.59 -11.39
CA ILE A 99 -6.06 -0.19 -11.59
C ILE A 99 -6.70 0.72 -10.53
N TRP A 100 -7.99 0.53 -10.27
CA TRP A 100 -8.74 1.28 -9.27
C TRP A 100 -8.18 1.08 -7.86
N ILE A 101 -7.87 -0.16 -7.44
CA ILE A 101 -7.23 -0.44 -6.16
C ILE A 101 -5.89 0.30 -6.01
N VAL A 102 -5.02 0.20 -7.02
CA VAL A 102 -3.69 0.82 -7.01
C VAL A 102 -3.83 2.35 -6.93
N ALA A 103 -4.70 2.93 -7.75
CA ALA A 103 -4.93 4.38 -7.77
C ALA A 103 -5.48 4.89 -6.43
N CYS A 104 -6.47 4.21 -5.85
CA CYS A 104 -7.02 4.57 -4.53
C CYS A 104 -5.97 4.46 -3.42
N THR A 105 -5.09 3.45 -3.49
CA THR A 105 -3.99 3.30 -2.53
C THR A 105 -3.03 4.48 -2.62
N TRP A 106 -2.55 4.81 -3.83
CA TRP A 106 -1.65 5.95 -4.03
C TRP A 106 -2.29 7.29 -3.67
N ALA A 107 -3.56 7.48 -4.03
CA ALA A 107 -4.30 8.68 -3.65
C ALA A 107 -4.44 8.81 -2.12
N THR A 108 -4.65 7.70 -1.42
CA THR A 108 -4.68 7.68 0.05
C THR A 108 -3.35 8.15 0.63
N ASP A 109 -2.23 7.57 0.18
CA ASP A 109 -0.90 7.91 0.69
C ASP A 109 -0.54 9.37 0.44
N ILE A 110 -0.84 9.86 -0.77
CA ILE A 110 -0.61 11.25 -1.17
C ILE A 110 -1.47 12.20 -0.33
N GLY A 111 -2.78 11.94 -0.25
CA GLY A 111 -3.71 12.75 0.52
C GLY A 111 -3.37 12.77 2.01
N ALA A 112 -3.01 11.62 2.57
CA ALA A 112 -2.62 11.50 3.97
C ALA A 112 -1.31 12.23 4.28
N TYR A 113 -0.35 12.17 3.37
CA TYR A 113 0.90 12.92 3.50
C TYR A 113 0.66 14.43 3.46
N PHE A 114 -0.02 14.94 2.44
CA PHE A 114 -0.20 16.40 2.27
C PHE A 114 -1.09 17.01 3.34
N VAL A 115 -2.22 16.37 3.67
CA VAL A 115 -3.12 16.88 4.71
C VAL A 115 -2.52 16.67 6.09
N GLY A 116 -1.90 15.51 6.34
CA GLY A 116 -1.23 15.26 7.62
C GLY A 116 -0.07 16.22 7.90
N ALA A 117 0.72 16.55 6.88
CA ALA A 117 1.84 17.49 7.01
C ALA A 117 1.39 18.96 7.15
N SER A 118 0.31 19.36 6.47
CA SER A 118 -0.17 20.75 6.49
C SER A 118 -1.07 21.05 7.70
N ALA A 119 -2.02 20.17 8.01
CA ALA A 119 -2.97 20.37 9.09
C ALA A 119 -2.45 19.87 10.46
N GLY A 120 -1.53 18.90 10.48
CA GLY A 120 -1.01 18.32 11.72
C GLY A 120 -2.11 17.72 12.61
N GLY A 121 -1.95 17.77 13.92
CA GLY A 121 -2.99 17.36 14.88
C GLY A 121 -2.76 16.01 15.55
N ALA A 122 -3.83 15.42 16.08
CA ALA A 122 -3.77 14.23 16.91
C ALA A 122 -3.19 13.02 16.16
N LYS A 123 -2.23 12.35 16.80
CA LYS A 123 -1.57 11.15 16.25
C LYS A 123 -2.54 9.97 16.30
N LEU A 124 -2.60 9.22 15.20
CA LEU A 124 -3.48 8.06 15.05
C LEU A 124 -3.02 6.88 15.92
N ALA A 125 -1.73 6.57 15.89
CA ALA A 125 -1.15 5.45 16.64
C ALA A 125 0.26 5.79 17.16
N PRO A 126 0.40 6.62 18.22
CA PRO A 126 1.68 7.19 18.65
C PRO A 126 2.79 6.16 18.94
N ARG A 127 2.42 4.99 19.48
CA ARG A 127 3.38 3.92 19.84
C ARG A 127 3.85 3.10 18.65
N ILE A 128 3.05 3.04 17.58
CA ILE A 128 3.28 2.17 16.41
C ILE A 128 3.88 3.00 15.27
N SER A 129 3.17 4.07 14.90
CA SER A 129 3.53 4.98 13.81
C SER A 129 3.35 6.43 14.26
N PRO A 130 4.41 7.08 14.78
CA PRO A 130 4.33 8.43 15.36
C PRO A 130 4.11 9.53 14.32
N SER A 131 4.24 9.22 13.03
CA SER A 131 4.04 10.16 11.91
C SER A 131 2.60 10.19 11.38
N LYS A 132 1.76 9.21 11.73
CA LYS A 132 0.38 9.15 11.25
C LYS A 132 -0.56 9.99 12.11
N THR A 133 -1.39 10.81 11.49
CA THR A 133 -2.36 11.70 12.14
C THR A 133 -3.79 11.40 11.69
N TRP A 134 -4.76 11.77 12.52
CA TRP A 134 -6.19 11.70 12.17
C TRP A 134 -6.55 12.61 10.99
N SER A 135 -5.97 13.81 10.94
CA SER A 135 -6.11 14.72 9.79
C SER A 135 -5.59 14.09 8.50
N GLY A 136 -4.46 13.39 8.56
CA GLY A 136 -3.91 12.65 7.43
C GLY A 136 -4.87 11.56 6.98
N LEU A 137 -5.43 10.77 7.89
CA LEU A 137 -6.43 9.76 7.52
C LEU A 137 -7.63 10.39 6.81
N ILE A 138 -8.21 11.47 7.35
CA ILE A 138 -9.35 12.16 6.73
C ILE A 138 -8.98 12.71 5.34
N GLY A 139 -7.78 13.27 5.19
CA GLY A 139 -7.26 13.71 3.89
C GLY A 139 -7.11 12.58 2.89
N GLY A 140 -6.54 11.45 3.32
CA GLY A 140 -6.42 10.24 2.52
C GLY A 140 -7.78 9.69 2.07
N MET A 141 -8.77 9.67 2.98
CA MET A 141 -10.15 9.27 2.67
C MET A 141 -10.78 10.17 1.60
N ALA A 142 -10.60 11.49 1.71
CA ALA A 142 -11.13 12.43 0.73
C ALA A 142 -10.50 12.24 -0.65
N TRP A 143 -9.17 12.06 -0.72
CA TRP A 143 -8.45 11.83 -1.97
C TRP A 143 -8.81 10.49 -2.61
N ALA A 144 -8.94 9.44 -1.82
CA ALA A 144 -9.37 8.13 -2.28
C ALA A 144 -10.82 8.16 -2.79
N ALA A 145 -11.72 8.90 -2.12
CA ALA A 145 -13.11 9.08 -2.55
C ALA A 145 -13.18 9.76 -3.92
N VAL A 146 -12.46 10.86 -4.11
CA VAL A 146 -12.40 11.58 -5.39
C VAL A 146 -11.80 10.71 -6.49
N THR A 147 -10.71 10.01 -6.20
CA THR A 147 -10.04 9.12 -7.18
C THR A 147 -10.95 7.96 -7.59
N SER A 148 -11.64 7.36 -6.63
CA SER A 148 -12.58 6.26 -6.87
C SER A 148 -13.75 6.71 -7.74
N ALA A 149 -14.36 7.85 -7.41
CA ALA A 149 -15.44 8.46 -8.19
C ALA A 149 -14.99 8.83 -9.61
N ALA A 150 -13.81 9.42 -9.76
CA ALA A 150 -13.26 9.83 -11.05
C ALA A 150 -12.98 8.63 -11.96
N LEU A 151 -12.44 7.53 -11.42
CA LEU A 151 -12.21 6.31 -12.19
C LEU A 151 -13.51 5.60 -12.57
N GLY A 152 -14.50 5.56 -11.67
CA GLY A 152 -15.85 5.09 -12.01
C GLY A 152 -16.44 5.85 -13.19
N PHE A 153 -16.40 7.17 -13.13
CA PHE A 153 -16.85 8.02 -14.22
C PHE A 153 -16.05 7.78 -15.52
N ALA A 154 -14.72 7.71 -15.45
CA ALA A 154 -13.85 7.52 -16.61
C ALA A 154 -14.03 6.15 -17.28
N PHE A 155 -14.31 5.11 -16.51
CA PHE A 155 -14.62 3.79 -17.04
C PHE A 155 -16.10 3.65 -17.46
N GLY A 156 -16.97 4.60 -17.10
CA GLY A 156 -18.40 4.53 -17.35
C GLY A 156 -19.10 3.47 -16.50
N LEU A 157 -18.65 3.28 -15.26
CA LEU A 157 -19.04 2.17 -14.37
C LEU A 157 -19.46 2.67 -12.98
N GLY A 158 -20.49 2.05 -12.42
CA GLY A 158 -20.94 2.26 -11.05
C GLY A 158 -21.52 3.65 -10.76
N SER A 159 -22.12 3.80 -9.57
CA SER A 159 -22.57 5.09 -9.06
C SER A 159 -21.38 5.90 -8.50
N THR A 160 -21.20 7.12 -8.98
CA THR A 160 -20.14 8.04 -8.53
C THR A 160 -20.15 8.23 -7.01
N PHE A 161 -21.35 8.35 -6.41
CA PHE A 161 -21.49 8.53 -4.97
C PHE A 161 -21.10 7.26 -4.21
N SER A 162 -21.58 6.10 -4.64
CA SER A 162 -21.24 4.80 -4.02
C SER A 162 -19.74 4.55 -4.09
N LEU A 163 -19.12 4.81 -5.24
CA LEU A 163 -17.69 4.66 -5.43
C LEU A 163 -16.89 5.64 -4.57
N ALA A 164 -17.36 6.89 -4.38
CA ALA A 164 -16.73 7.82 -3.46
C ALA A 164 -16.71 7.28 -2.02
N VAL A 165 -17.84 6.76 -1.54
CA VAL A 165 -17.96 6.17 -0.20
C VAL A 165 -17.06 4.94 -0.06
N ILE A 166 -17.06 4.05 -1.05
CA ILE A 166 -16.20 2.86 -1.05
C ILE A 166 -14.72 3.25 -1.05
N GLY A 167 -14.33 4.23 -1.87
CA GLY A 167 -12.96 4.75 -1.93
C GLY A 167 -12.50 5.31 -0.57
N ALA A 168 -13.33 6.10 0.10
CA ALA A 168 -13.06 6.57 1.46
C ALA A 168 -12.89 5.40 2.45
N GLY A 169 -13.72 4.35 2.34
CA GLY A 169 -13.60 3.14 3.15
C GLY A 169 -12.28 2.39 2.92
N LEU A 170 -11.84 2.27 1.66
CA LEU A 170 -10.57 1.62 1.32
C LEU A 170 -9.36 2.35 1.90
N ALA A 171 -9.40 3.68 2.01
CA ALA A 171 -8.34 4.44 2.67
C ALA A 171 -8.16 4.01 4.14
N VAL A 172 -9.26 3.72 4.85
CA VAL A 172 -9.22 3.20 6.22
C VAL A 172 -8.61 1.80 6.24
N VAL A 173 -9.01 0.92 5.33
CA VAL A 173 -8.46 -0.44 5.21
C VAL A 173 -6.95 -0.41 4.97
N GLY A 174 -6.49 0.40 4.02
CA GLY A 174 -5.07 0.57 3.73
C GLY A 174 -4.30 1.09 4.94
N GLN A 175 -4.86 2.08 5.65
CA GLN A 175 -4.23 2.64 6.85
C GLN A 175 -4.11 1.62 7.99
N VAL A 176 -5.12 0.76 8.17
CA VAL A 176 -5.09 -0.35 9.13
C VAL A 176 -4.03 -1.38 8.74
N GLY A 177 -3.90 -1.71 7.45
CA GLY A 177 -2.85 -2.59 6.92
C GLY A 177 -1.44 -2.11 7.26
N ASP A 178 -1.11 -0.87 6.91
CA ASP A 178 0.20 -0.28 7.23
C ASP A 178 0.43 -0.20 8.75
N LEU A 179 -0.60 0.12 9.55
CA LEU A 179 -0.47 0.09 11.02
C LEU A 179 -0.18 -1.33 11.56
N ALA A 180 -0.81 -2.37 10.99
CA ALA A 180 -0.56 -3.75 11.37
C ALA A 180 0.89 -4.16 11.06
N GLU A 181 1.40 -3.82 9.88
CA GLU A 181 2.80 -4.06 9.52
C GLU A 181 3.76 -3.26 10.41
N SER A 182 3.47 -1.97 10.60
CA SER A 182 4.22 -1.11 11.50
C SER A 182 4.31 -1.70 12.92
N ALA A 183 3.25 -2.32 13.43
CA ALA A 183 3.26 -2.98 14.73
C ALA A 183 4.22 -4.20 14.76
N VAL A 184 4.25 -4.99 13.68
CA VAL A 184 5.20 -6.10 13.53
C VAL A 184 6.63 -5.60 13.52
N LYS A 185 6.91 -4.52 12.76
CA LYS A 185 8.24 -3.89 12.71
C LYS A 185 8.71 -3.42 14.09
N ARG A 186 7.84 -2.72 14.85
CA ARG A 186 8.14 -2.31 16.23
C ARG A 186 8.35 -3.49 17.15
N GLY A 187 7.54 -4.53 17.00
CA GLY A 187 7.71 -5.77 17.76
C GLY A 187 9.06 -6.43 17.51
N ALA A 188 9.62 -6.30 16.31
CA ALA A 188 10.94 -6.81 15.93
C ALA A 188 12.10 -5.84 16.24
N GLY A 189 11.82 -4.67 16.84
CA GLY A 189 12.83 -3.67 17.17
C GLY A 189 13.39 -2.90 15.98
N VAL A 190 12.75 -2.99 14.80
CA VAL A 190 13.19 -2.32 13.57
C VAL A 190 12.17 -1.28 13.11
N LYS A 191 12.60 -0.38 12.24
CA LYS A 191 11.72 0.64 11.64
C LYS A 191 11.31 0.30 10.21
N ASP A 192 12.28 -0.12 9.40
CA ASP A 192 12.11 -0.44 7.99
C ASP A 192 12.22 -1.96 7.83
N SER A 193 11.49 -2.51 6.86
CA SER A 193 11.44 -3.97 6.63
C SER A 193 12.70 -4.53 5.95
N GLY A 194 13.41 -3.68 5.21
CA GLY A 194 14.59 -4.06 4.45
C GLY A 194 15.24 -2.88 3.71
N ASN A 195 16.15 -3.19 2.79
CA ASN A 195 16.82 -2.23 1.90
C ASN A 195 16.76 -2.70 0.44
N LEU A 196 15.70 -3.43 0.08
CA LEU A 196 15.58 -4.09 -1.22
C LEU A 196 15.34 -3.10 -2.36
N ILE A 197 14.63 -1.99 -2.09
CA ILE A 197 14.40 -0.94 -3.07
C ILE A 197 15.32 0.25 -2.75
N PRO A 198 16.29 0.58 -3.63
CA PRO A 198 17.20 1.70 -3.42
C PRO A 198 16.46 3.00 -3.11
N GLY A 199 16.78 3.60 -1.96
CA GLY A 199 16.15 4.84 -1.49
C GLY A 199 14.75 4.66 -0.87
N HIS A 200 14.12 3.48 -0.98
CA HIS A 200 12.73 3.23 -0.60
C HIS A 200 12.54 2.27 0.59
N GLY A 201 13.58 1.54 1.01
CA GLY A 201 13.48 0.58 2.12
C GLY A 201 13.12 -0.82 1.62
N GLY A 202 12.31 -1.56 2.38
CA GLY A 202 11.84 -2.88 1.96
C GLY A 202 10.72 -2.79 0.93
N LEU A 203 10.46 -3.92 0.26
CA LEU A 203 9.28 -4.07 -0.60
C LEU A 203 7.99 -4.04 0.24
N LEU A 204 8.00 -4.66 1.42
CA LEU A 204 6.86 -4.67 2.35
C LEU A 204 6.41 -3.26 2.74
N ASP A 205 7.37 -2.36 3.02
CA ASP A 205 7.09 -0.94 3.34
C ASP A 205 6.36 -0.17 2.22
N ARG A 206 6.21 -0.76 1.03
CA ARG A 206 5.59 -0.13 -0.15
C ARG A 206 4.28 -0.75 -0.58
N VAL A 207 3.97 -1.93 -0.08
CA VAL A 207 2.75 -2.66 -0.44
C VAL A 207 1.87 -2.96 0.76
N ASP A 208 2.25 -2.54 1.97
CA ASP A 208 1.54 -2.81 3.21
C ASP A 208 0.05 -2.43 3.18
N GLY A 209 -0.27 -1.20 2.78
CA GLY A 209 -1.66 -0.76 2.59
C GLY A 209 -2.35 -1.46 1.41
N LEU A 210 -1.61 -1.69 0.31
CA LEU A 210 -2.13 -2.33 -0.90
C LEU A 210 -2.57 -3.78 -0.64
N VAL A 211 -1.78 -4.53 0.12
CA VAL A 211 -2.02 -5.94 0.48
C VAL A 211 -3.31 -6.06 1.29
N ALA A 212 -3.56 -5.15 2.24
CA ALA A 212 -4.82 -5.12 2.99
C ALA A 212 -6.01 -4.87 2.07
N ILE A 213 -5.90 -3.87 1.19
CA ILE A 213 -6.97 -3.49 0.27
C ILE A 213 -7.28 -4.65 -0.70
N LEU A 214 -6.27 -5.29 -1.28
CA LEU A 214 -6.44 -6.43 -2.19
C LEU A 214 -7.24 -7.55 -1.53
N VAL A 215 -6.86 -7.95 -0.32
CA VAL A 215 -7.55 -9.02 0.43
C VAL A 215 -8.99 -8.63 0.73
N VAL A 216 -9.23 -7.42 1.24
CA VAL A 216 -10.59 -6.96 1.58
C VAL A 216 -11.46 -6.86 0.33
N VAL A 217 -10.97 -6.28 -0.76
CA VAL A 217 -11.72 -6.15 -2.02
C VAL A 217 -12.06 -7.54 -2.59
N ALA A 218 -11.13 -8.48 -2.56
CA ALA A 218 -11.39 -9.85 -2.99
C ALA A 218 -12.47 -10.52 -2.13
N LEU A 219 -12.39 -10.39 -0.79
CA LEU A 219 -13.39 -10.95 0.11
C LEU A 219 -14.77 -10.34 -0.10
N VAL A 220 -14.88 -9.02 -0.25
CA VAL A 220 -16.16 -8.35 -0.50
C VAL A 220 -16.76 -8.85 -1.83
N ARG A 221 -15.94 -8.93 -2.88
CA ARG A 221 -16.39 -9.43 -4.20
C ARG A 221 -16.78 -10.92 -4.20
N LEU A 222 -16.28 -11.72 -3.26
CA LEU A 222 -16.74 -13.10 -3.06
C LEU A 222 -18.10 -13.17 -2.36
N THR A 223 -18.42 -12.19 -1.51
CA THR A 223 -19.66 -12.15 -0.73
C THR A 223 -20.79 -11.39 -1.41
N VAL A 224 -20.45 -10.47 -2.32
CA VAL A 224 -21.39 -9.65 -3.06
C VAL A 224 -21.37 -10.13 -4.51
N ASP A 225 -22.46 -10.78 -4.93
CA ASP A 225 -22.59 -11.24 -6.32
C ASP A 225 -22.48 -10.06 -7.31
N GLY A 226 -21.80 -10.31 -8.43
CA GLY A 226 -21.79 -9.42 -9.59
C GLY A 226 -20.52 -8.59 -9.78
N ALA A 227 -20.69 -7.40 -10.37
CA ALA A 227 -19.62 -6.53 -10.84
C ALA A 227 -19.03 -5.62 -9.75
N TRP A 228 -19.23 -5.89 -8.45
CA TRP A 228 -18.79 -5.00 -7.37
C TRP A 228 -17.29 -4.63 -7.50
N PRO A 229 -16.90 -3.34 -7.32
CA PRO A 229 -17.70 -2.20 -6.84
C PRO A 229 -18.48 -1.45 -7.92
N TRP A 230 -18.60 -2.00 -9.13
CA TRP A 230 -19.12 -1.34 -10.32
C TRP A 230 -20.64 -1.46 -10.53
N ASN A 231 -21.34 -2.12 -9.61
CA ASN A 231 -22.80 -2.32 -9.63
C ASN A 231 -23.57 -1.18 -8.96
#